data_AF-A0A443RUT7-F1
#
_entry.id   AF-A0A443RUT7-F1
#
_cell.length_a   1.000
_cell.length_b   1.000
_cell.length_c   1.000
_cell.angle_alpha   90.00
_cell.angle_beta   90.00
_cell.angle_gamma   90.00
#
_symmetry.space_group_name_H-M   'P 1'
#
loop_
_entity.id
_entity.type
_entity.pdbx_description
1 polymer ?
#
loop_
_entity_poly.entity_id
_entity_poly.type
_entity_poly.pdbx_seq_one_letter_code
_entity_poly.pdbx_strand_id
1 'polypeptide(L)'
;MTLCGGDLFDAIEKASKFDEYDASRMIYNLSSALTYLHSLNICHRDIKPENLLVCQHHDGTKSLKLGDFGLAIEIKHDEMLHTVCGTPTYVAPEILAETGY
;
A
#
# COMPACT_ATOMS: atom_id res chain seq x y z
N MET A 1 3.86 -1.58 -20.60
CA MET A 1 3.89 -1.88 -19.15
C MET A 1 2.79 -2.87 -18.89
N THR A 2 3.12 -4.13 -18.67
CA THR A 2 2.12 -5.19 -18.51
C THR A 2 2.01 -5.51 -17.03
N LEU A 3 0.80 -5.44 -16.47
CA LEU A 3 0.52 -5.97 -15.12
C LEU A 3 0.62 -7.49 -15.20
N CYS A 4 1.83 -8.03 -15.04
CA CYS A 4 2.11 -9.46 -15.22
C CYS A 4 2.48 -10.19 -13.93
N GLY A 5 2.63 -9.50 -12.79
CA GLY A 5 3.13 -10.09 -11.55
C GLY A 5 2.07 -10.55 -10.55
N GLY A 6 0.80 -10.17 -10.73
CA GLY A 6 -0.21 -10.30 -9.68
C GLY A 6 -0.01 -9.26 -8.58
N ASP A 7 -0.65 -9.48 -7.43
CA ASP A 7 -0.42 -8.69 -6.23
C ASP A 7 0.82 -9.19 -5.45
N LEU A 8 1.22 -8.41 -4.44
CA LEU A 8 2.40 -8.69 -3.63
C LEU A 8 2.16 -9.88 -2.70
N PHE A 9 0.91 -10.15 -2.31
CA PHE A 9 0.57 -11.30 -1.48
C PHE A 9 0.94 -12.60 -2.21
N ASP A 10 0.45 -12.74 -3.45
CA ASP A 10 0.77 -13.83 -4.37
C ASP A 10 2.29 -13.97 -4.58
N ALA A 11 3.00 -12.85 -4.72
CA ALA A 11 4.43 -12.83 -4.92
C ALA A 11 5.21 -13.30 -3.68
N ILE A 12 4.74 -12.96 -2.48
CA ILE A 12 5.32 -13.41 -1.22
C ILE A 12 5.05 -14.90 -1.01
N GLU A 13 3.82 -15.38 -1.25
CA GLU A 13 3.49 -16.81 -1.09
C GLU A 13 4.30 -17.70 -2.03
N LYS A 14 4.54 -17.25 -3.27
CA LYS A 14 5.33 -18.00 -4.26
C LYS A 14 6.83 -17.90 -4.02
N ALA A 15 7.30 -16.90 -3.29
CA ALA A 15 8.72 -16.69 -3.01
C ALA A 15 9.15 -17.44 -1.74
N SER A 16 10.19 -18.28 -1.84
CA SER A 16 10.81 -18.88 -0.65
C SER A 16 11.55 -17.84 0.20
N LYS A 17 12.16 -16.84 -0.46
CA LYS A 17 12.78 -15.66 0.13
C LYS A 17 12.66 -14.49 -0.83
N PHE A 18 12.46 -13.29 -0.28
CA PHE A 18 12.56 -12.05 -1.02
C PHE A 18 13.97 -11.47 -0.85
N ASP A 19 14.57 -11.06 -1.96
CA ASP A 19 15.87 -10.41 -1.93
C ASP A 19 15.74 -8.97 -1.40
N GLU A 20 16.71 -8.54 -0.60
CA GLU A 20 16.70 -7.22 0.05
C GLU A 20 16.78 -6.07 -0.96
N TYR A 21 17.46 -6.28 -2.09
CA TYR A 21 17.51 -5.29 -3.16
C TYR A 21 16.12 -5.07 -3.78
N ASP A 22 15.39 -6.14 -4.09
CA ASP A 22 14.02 -6.05 -4.60
C ASP A 22 13.09 -5.44 -3.54
N ALA A 23 13.18 -5.88 -2.28
CA ALA A 23 12.35 -5.38 -1.19
C ALA A 23 12.53 -3.87 -0.95
N SER A 24 13.77 -3.39 -0.91
CA SER A 24 14.06 -1.96 -0.70
C SER A 24 13.48 -1.08 -1.81
N ARG A 25 13.56 -1.52 -3.08
CA ARG A 25 12.96 -0.83 -4.22
C ARG A 25 11.43 -0.79 -4.14
N MET A 26 10.83 -1.91 -3.75
CA MET A 26 9.39 -2.02 -3.58
C MET A 26 8.88 -1.09 -2.47
N ILE A 27 9.56 -1.06 -1.32
CA ILE A 27 9.25 -0.12 -0.23
C ILE A 27 9.43 1.33 -0.68
N TYR A 28 10.49 1.64 -1.42
CA TYR A 28 10.67 2.98 -1.99
C TYR A 28 9.48 3.38 -2.89
N ASN A 29 8.98 2.48 -3.74
CA ASN A 29 7.82 2.75 -4.59
C ASN A 29 6.55 3.02 -3.77
N LEU A 30 6.29 2.19 -2.74
CA LEU A 30 5.15 2.38 -1.85
C LEU A 30 5.24 3.73 -1.11
N SER A 31 6.38 4.04 -0.49
CA SER A 31 6.60 5.31 0.21
C SER A 31 6.45 6.51 -0.71
N SER A 32 6.90 6.40 -1.97
CA SER A 32 6.70 7.46 -2.97
C SER A 32 5.23 7.64 -3.33
N ALA A 33 4.46 6.56 -3.47
CA ALA A 33 3.02 6.63 -3.72
C ALA A 33 2.27 7.26 -2.53
N LEU A 34 2.61 6.86 -1.31
CA LEU A 34 2.01 7.43 -0.09
C LEU A 34 2.33 8.93 0.06
N THR A 35 3.58 9.32 -0.19
CA THR A 35 3.98 10.74 -0.19
C THR A 35 3.15 11.56 -1.18
N TYR A 36 2.91 11.02 -2.38
CA TYR A 36 2.07 11.67 -3.38
C TYR A 36 0.62 11.80 -2.90
N LEU A 37 0.01 10.74 -2.38
CA LEU A 37 -1.37 10.79 -1.86
C LEU A 37 -1.51 11.79 -0.71
N HIS A 38 -0.57 11.75 0.24
CA HIS A 38 -0.59 12.64 1.40
C HIS A 38 -0.40 14.11 0.98
N SER A 39 0.35 14.40 -0.09
CA SER A 39 0.46 15.76 -0.65
C SER A 39 -0.86 16.30 -1.20
N LEU A 40 -1.82 15.42 -1.48
CA LEU A 40 -3.19 15.73 -1.92
C LEU A 40 -4.21 15.62 -0.78
N ASN A 41 -3.76 15.47 0.46
CA ASN A 41 -4.59 15.13 1.62
C ASN A 41 -5.41 13.84 1.45
N ILE A 42 -4.95 12.88 0.66
CA ILE A 42 -5.65 11.61 0.46
C ILE A 42 -5.07 10.55 1.39
N CYS A 43 -5.92 9.93 2.20
CA CYS A 43 -5.57 8.74 2.99
C CYS A 43 -6.17 7.49 2.34
N HIS A 44 -5.34 6.47 2.10
CA HIS A 44 -5.75 5.24 1.41
C HIS A 44 -6.56 4.27 2.29
N ARG A 45 -6.23 4.19 3.58
CA ARG A 45 -6.90 3.36 4.62
C ARG A 45 -6.98 1.84 4.41
N ASP A 46 -6.32 1.28 3.40
CA ASP A 46 -6.27 -0.18 3.17
C ASP A 46 -4.95 -0.62 2.51
N ILE A 47 -3.82 -0.19 3.08
CA ILE A 47 -2.50 -0.61 2.61
C ILE A 47 -2.24 -2.03 3.09
N LYS A 48 -2.15 -2.96 2.16
CA LYS A 48 -1.87 -4.38 2.40
C LYS A 48 -1.28 -5.05 1.15
N PRO A 49 -0.60 -6.21 1.27
CA PRO A 49 0.03 -6.89 0.12
C PRO A 49 -0.91 -7.14 -1.06
N GLU A 50 -2.19 -7.44 -0.80
CA GLU A 50 -3.22 -7.69 -1.82
C GLU A 50 -3.52 -6.44 -2.67
N ASN A 51 -3.32 -5.24 -2.11
CA ASN A 51 -3.55 -3.96 -2.80
C ASN A 51 -2.25 -3.40 -3.43
N LEU A 52 -1.16 -4.17 -3.42
CA LEU A 52 0.13 -3.77 -3.97
C LEU A 52 0.45 -4.62 -5.21
N LEU A 53 0.38 -4.01 -6.40
CA LEU A 53 0.55 -4.70 -7.66
C LEU A 53 2.02 -4.76 -8.05
N VAL A 54 2.51 -5.98 -8.33
CA VAL A 54 3.89 -6.21 -8.76
C VAL A 54 3.99 -6.02 -10.27
N CYS A 55 4.78 -5.03 -10.68
CA CYS A 55 5.09 -4.78 -12.07
C CYS A 55 6.50 -5.29 -12.38
N GLN A 56 6.59 -6.21 -13.34
CA GLN A 56 7.87 -6.69 -13.86
C GLN A 56 8.25 -5.92 -15.13
N HIS A 57 9.49 -5.48 -15.20
CA HIS A 57 10.06 -4.74 -16.32
C HIS A 57 10.86 -5.65 -17.24
N HIS A 58 11.07 -5.23 -18.48
CA HIS A 58 11.82 -6.00 -19.48
C HIS A 58 13.30 -6.23 -19.09
N ASP A 59 13.85 -5.37 -18.25
CA ASP A 59 15.21 -5.48 -17.71
C ASP A 59 15.32 -6.47 -16.53
N GLY A 60 14.24 -7.17 -16.20
CA GLY A 60 14.17 -8.12 -15.09
C GLY A 60 13.88 -7.47 -13.73
N THR A 61 13.84 -6.14 -13.64
CA THR A 61 13.56 -5.45 -12.38
C THR A 61 12.08 -5.45 -12.04
N LYS A 62 11.77 -5.27 -10.75
CA LYS A 62 10.39 -5.18 -10.24
C LYS A 62 10.12 -3.81 -9.65
N SER A 63 8.86 -3.40 -9.68
CA SER A 63 8.36 -2.21 -8.98
C SER A 63 6.97 -2.46 -8.41
N LEU A 64 6.61 -1.76 -7.35
CA LEU A 64 5.26 -1.78 -6.79
C LEU A 64 4.40 -0.63 -7.31
N LYS A 65 3.10 -0.91 -7.47
CA LYS A 65 2.05 0.09 -7.64
C LYS A 65 0.97 -0.12 -6.59
N LEU A 66 0.55 0.97 -5.96
CA LEU A 66 -0.59 0.96 -5.05
C LEU A 66 -1.90 0.94 -5.83
N GLY A 67 -2.82 0.04 -5.46
CA GLY A 67 -4.14 -0.10 -6.05
C GLY A 67 -5.24 -0.16 -4.98
N ASP A 68 -6.48 -0.28 -5.44
CA ASP A 68 -7.71 -0.31 -4.63
C ASP A 68 -7.93 0.89 -3.69
N PHE A 69 -8.50 1.95 -4.26
CA PHE A 69 -8.86 3.17 -3.53
C PHE A 69 -10.30 3.13 -2.99
N GLY A 70 -10.93 1.95 -2.89
CA GLY A 70 -12.34 1.83 -2.47
C GLY A 70 -12.62 2.38 -1.07
N LEU A 71 -11.61 2.40 -0.21
CA LEU A 71 -11.66 3.00 1.12
C LEU A 71 -10.91 4.33 1.21
N ALA A 72 -10.37 4.87 0.14
CA ALA A 72 -9.62 6.13 0.20
C ALA A 72 -10.54 7.33 0.45
N ILE A 73 -10.03 8.34 1.15
CA ILE A 73 -10.74 9.59 1.42
C ILE A 73 -9.80 10.79 1.32
N GLU A 74 -10.38 11.94 0.97
CA GLU A 74 -9.74 13.24 1.15
C GLU A 74 -9.98 13.72 2.58
N ILE A 75 -8.90 13.97 3.33
CA ILE A 75 -8.93 14.52 4.67
C ILE A 75 -9.09 16.04 4.55
N LYS A 76 -10.18 16.58 5.08
CA LYS A 76 -10.38 18.03 5.18
C LYS A 76 -9.61 18.58 6.39
N HIS A 77 -9.26 19.87 6.34
CA HIS A 77 -8.65 20.55 7.48
C HIS A 77 -9.51 20.36 8.74
N ASP A 78 -8.86 19.97 9.85
CA ASP A 78 -9.44 19.70 11.17
C ASP A 78 -10.43 18.51 11.26
N GLU A 79 -10.49 17.63 10.25
CA GLU A 79 -11.28 16.40 10.31
C GLU A 79 -10.44 15.22 10.81
N MET A 80 -10.82 14.64 11.95
CA MET A 80 -10.24 13.40 12.45
C MET A 80 -10.92 12.17 11.86
N LEU A 81 -10.11 11.15 11.57
CA LEU A 81 -10.61 9.88 11.02
C LEU A 81 -11.00 8.93 12.15
N HIS A 82 -12.30 8.76 12.38
CA HIS A 82 -12.83 7.86 13.41
C HIS A 82 -13.43 6.56 12.85
N THR A 83 -13.58 6.45 11.52
CA THR A 83 -14.20 5.25 10.91
C THR A 83 -13.21 4.09 10.91
N VAL A 84 -13.52 3.06 11.70
CA VAL A 84 -12.82 1.77 11.65
C VAL A 84 -13.10 1.10 10.31
N CYS A 85 -12.08 1.01 9.46
CA CYS A 85 -12.12 0.36 8.16
C CYS A 85 -10.75 -0.19 7.80
N GLY A 86 -10.69 -0.96 6.71
CA GLY A 86 -9.48 -1.68 6.30
C GLY A 86 -9.42 -3.10 6.82
N THR A 87 -8.31 -3.76 6.55
CA THR A 87 -8.11 -5.18 6.87
C THR A 87 -7.51 -5.33 8.28
N PRO A 88 -8.17 -6.00 9.26
CA PRO A 88 -7.83 -5.91 10.68
C PRO A 88 -6.36 -6.16 11.05
N THR A 89 -5.65 -7.00 10.31
CA THR A 89 -4.22 -7.31 10.52
C THR A 89 -3.27 -6.17 10.16
N TYR A 90 -3.74 -5.16 9.41
CA TYR A 90 -2.97 -4.03 8.91
C TYR A 90 -3.50 -2.67 9.41
N VAL A 91 -4.56 -2.67 10.21
CA VAL A 91 -5.14 -1.46 10.80
C VAL A 91 -4.22 -0.95 11.92
N ALA A 92 -4.01 0.37 11.95
CA ALA A 92 -3.20 1.04 12.97
C ALA A 92 -3.87 0.97 14.37
N PRO A 93 -3.09 0.87 15.46
CA PRO A 93 -3.63 0.67 16.81
C PRO A 93 -4.58 1.78 17.27
N GLU A 94 -4.35 3.02 16.86
CA GLU A 94 -5.20 4.18 17.17
C GLU A 94 -6.60 4.08 16.54
N ILE A 95 -6.73 3.40 15.41
CA ILE A 95 -8.03 3.14 14.78
C ILE A 95 -8.76 2.05 15.55
N LEU A 96 -8.04 1.00 15.98
CA LEU A 96 -8.62 -0.07 16.82
C LEU A 96 -9.02 0.43 18.22
N ALA A 97 -8.31 1.42 18.74
CA ALA A 97 -8.58 2.07 20.02
C ALA A 97 -9.61 3.20 19.94
N GLU A 98 -10.15 3.48 18.74
CA GLU A 98 -11.09 4.58 18.46
C GLU A 98 -10.57 5.96 18.87
N THR A 99 -9.25 6.11 19.04
CA THR A 99 -8.63 7.39 19.44
C THR A 99 -8.52 8.36 18.26
N GLY A 100 -8.71 7.88 17.04
CA GLY A 100 -8.69 8.67 15.81
C GLY A 100 -7.30 9.04 15.33
N TYR A 101 -7.25 9.52 14.09
CA TYR A 101 -6.06 10.06 13.39
C TYR A 101 -6.32 11.49 12.95
#